data_AF-A0A1G2KPU6-F1
#
_entry.id   AF-A0A1G2KPU6-F1
#
_cell.length_a   1.000
_cell.length_b   1.000
_cell.length_c   1.000
_cell.angle_alpha   90.00
_cell.angle_beta   90.00
_cell.angle_gamma   90.00
#
_symmetry.space_group_name_H-M   'P 1'
#
loop_
_entity.id
_entity.type
_entity.pdbx_description
1 polymer ?
#
loop_
_entity_poly.entity_id
_entity_poly.type
_entity_poly.pdbx_seq_one_letter_code
_entity_poly.pdbx_strand_id
1 'polypeptide(L)'
;MDLSTHYTLCIVVDGGRVLLGEKKTGWGQGDWNAFGGRVEAGESNEQAMSRELFEEVGLRAVLYRPCGKIIGDFQPSGEQATVHLYIVSAFAGEPHESDEMRPQWFSADNLPLDRMWKGDRLWFQGVIAGKSVYGHIHYADEREFISSNLTWVDK
;
A
#
# COMPACT_ATOMS: atom_id res chain seq x y z
N MET A 1 -5.82 3.97 23.89
CA MET A 1 -5.88 2.87 22.92
C MET A 1 -5.91 3.52 21.56
N ASP A 2 -5.12 3.03 20.61
CA ASP A 2 -5.25 3.42 19.21
C ASP A 2 -6.64 2.97 18.74
N LEU A 3 -7.48 3.91 18.33
CA LEU A 3 -8.84 3.64 17.85
C LEU A 3 -8.87 3.52 16.33
N SER A 4 -7.73 3.68 15.65
CA SER A 4 -7.65 3.58 14.20
C SER A 4 -7.77 2.13 13.74
N THR A 5 -8.35 1.94 12.56
CA THR A 5 -8.29 0.63 11.90
C THR A 5 -6.91 0.47 11.27
N HIS A 6 -6.24 -0.65 11.55
CA HIS A 6 -4.93 -0.94 11.01
C HIS A 6 -5.03 -1.69 9.69
N TYR A 7 -4.16 -1.30 8.75
CA TYR A 7 -4.00 -1.92 7.45
C TYR A 7 -2.53 -2.17 7.17
N THR A 8 -2.24 -3.05 6.23
CA THR A 8 -0.92 -3.20 5.63
C THR A 8 -0.96 -2.87 4.17
N LEU A 9 0.17 -2.42 3.64
CA LEU A 9 0.35 -2.22 2.20
C LEU A 9 1.80 -2.57 1.86
N CYS A 10 1.99 -3.51 0.94
CA CYS A 10 3.30 -4.01 0.55
C CYS A 10 3.59 -3.76 -0.94
N ILE A 11 4.72 -3.10 -1.18
CA ILE A 11 5.20 -2.80 -2.53
C ILE A 11 6.16 -3.90 -2.94
N VAL A 12 5.75 -4.69 -3.92
CA VAL A 12 6.59 -5.75 -4.48
C VAL A 12 7.47 -5.15 -5.57
N VAL A 13 8.79 -5.28 -5.40
CA VAL A 13 9.79 -4.78 -6.35
C VAL A 13 10.64 -5.92 -6.89
N ASP A 14 10.91 -5.88 -8.19
CA ASP A 14 11.76 -6.86 -8.88
C ASP A 14 12.46 -6.23 -10.09
N GLY A 15 13.79 -6.23 -10.09
CA GLY A 15 14.59 -5.79 -11.25
C GLY A 15 14.26 -4.39 -11.77
N GLY A 16 13.96 -3.42 -10.88
CA GLY A 16 13.56 -2.06 -11.26
C GLY A 16 12.10 -1.93 -11.70
N ARG A 17 11.29 -2.98 -11.52
CA ARG A 17 9.85 -2.98 -11.74
C ARG A 17 9.11 -3.05 -10.42
N VAL A 18 7.88 -2.55 -10.43
CA VAL A 18 6.94 -2.61 -9.33
C VAL A 18 5.70 -3.37 -9.79
N LEU A 19 5.22 -4.32 -8.98
CA LEU A 19 3.95 -4.99 -9.22
C LEU A 19 2.84 -4.17 -8.57
N LEU A 20 1.81 -3.83 -9.34
CA LEU A 20 0.58 -3.19 -8.87
C LEU A 20 -0.62 -4.05 -9.25
N GLY A 21 -1.70 -3.97 -8.49
CA GLY A 21 -3.00 -4.53 -8.83
C GLY A 21 -3.98 -3.44 -9.25
N GLU A 22 -4.65 -3.59 -10.40
CA GLU A 22 -5.84 -2.79 -10.68
C GLU A 22 -6.98 -3.37 -9.86
N LYS A 23 -7.54 -2.55 -8.98
CA LYS A 23 -8.56 -2.98 -8.05
C LYS A 23 -9.89 -3.20 -8.76
N LYS A 24 -10.43 -4.42 -8.66
CA LYS A 24 -11.68 -4.85 -9.31
C LYS A 24 -12.91 -4.55 -8.47
N THR A 25 -12.75 -4.43 -7.15
CA THR A 25 -13.84 -4.26 -6.18
C THR A 25 -13.45 -3.31 -5.05
N GLY A 26 -14.42 -2.84 -4.27
CA GLY A 26 -14.18 -2.04 -3.07
C GLY A 26 -13.56 -0.65 -3.32
N TRP A 27 -12.83 -0.16 -2.32
CA TRP A 27 -12.32 1.21 -2.26
C TRP A 27 -11.18 1.44 -3.25
N GLY A 28 -11.33 2.40 -4.16
CA GLY A 28 -10.36 2.63 -5.24
C GLY A 28 -10.54 1.68 -6.44
N GLN A 29 -11.73 1.10 -6.63
CA GLN A 29 -12.04 0.35 -7.84
C GLN A 29 -11.65 1.14 -9.11
N GLY A 30 -10.90 0.49 -9.99
CA GLY A 30 -10.35 1.06 -11.23
C GLY A 30 -8.99 1.74 -11.10
N ASP A 31 -8.54 2.02 -9.87
CA ASP A 31 -7.20 2.52 -9.58
C ASP A 31 -6.22 1.36 -9.39
N TRP A 32 -4.94 1.66 -9.59
CA TRP A 32 -3.81 0.80 -9.30
C TRP A 32 -3.33 1.04 -7.87
N ASN A 33 -3.02 -0.04 -7.17
CA ASN A 33 -2.36 0.05 -5.87
C ASN A 33 -1.36 -1.10 -5.65
N ALA A 34 -0.54 -0.94 -4.62
CA ALA A 34 0.17 -2.03 -3.97
C ALA A 34 -0.82 -2.96 -3.23
N PHE A 35 -0.31 -4.07 -2.70
CA PHE A 35 -1.13 -5.15 -2.15
C PHE A 35 -1.25 -5.07 -0.64
N GLY A 36 -2.43 -5.33 -0.10
CA GLY A 36 -2.63 -5.32 1.34
C GLY A 36 -4.06 -4.98 1.75
N GLY A 37 -4.34 -5.29 3.01
CA GLY A 37 -5.66 -5.13 3.60
C GLY A 37 -5.60 -4.98 5.10
N ARG A 38 -6.75 -5.23 5.74
CA ARG A 38 -6.96 -4.94 7.16
C ARG A 38 -6.16 -5.91 8.03
N VAL A 39 -5.59 -5.40 9.12
CA VAL A 39 -5.04 -6.24 10.18
C VAL A 39 -6.17 -6.81 11.03
N GLU A 40 -6.33 -8.12 11.02
CA GLU A 40 -7.36 -8.85 11.77
C GLU A 40 -6.99 -9.06 13.25
N ALA A 41 -8.00 -9.40 14.05
CA ALA A 41 -7.81 -9.64 15.48
C ALA A 41 -6.93 -10.88 15.71
N GLY A 42 -5.80 -10.68 16.39
CA GLY A 42 -4.87 -11.76 16.74
C GLY A 42 -3.76 -11.98 15.72
N GLU A 43 -3.72 -11.24 14.61
CA GLU A 43 -2.61 -11.27 13.66
C GLU A 43 -1.60 -10.12 13.89
N SER A 44 -0.33 -10.37 13.61
CA SER A 44 0.69 -9.32 13.49
C SER A 44 0.58 -8.63 12.13
N ASN A 45 1.14 -7.42 12.01
CA ASN A 45 1.20 -6.72 10.72
C ASN A 45 1.89 -7.57 9.63
N GLU A 46 2.95 -8.31 9.97
CA GLU A 46 3.63 -9.19 9.02
C GLU A 46 2.76 -10.38 8.58
N GLN A 47 1.94 -10.90 9.49
CA GLN A 47 0.97 -11.95 9.16
C GLN A 47 -0.12 -11.41 8.23
N ALA A 48 -0.67 -10.23 8.52
CA ALA A 48 -1.62 -9.53 7.66
C ALA A 48 -1.05 -9.31 6.25
N MET A 49 0.14 -8.72 6.16
CA MET A 49 0.81 -8.43 4.89
C MET A 49 1.06 -9.70 4.07
N SER A 50 1.46 -10.80 4.73
CA SER A 50 1.71 -12.06 4.05
C SER A 50 0.42 -12.74 3.57
N ARG A 51 -0.66 -12.67 4.36
CA ARG A 51 -1.99 -13.20 4.02
C ARG A 51 -2.57 -12.47 2.83
N GLU A 52 -2.65 -11.15 2.91
CA GLU A 52 -3.22 -10.29 1.86
C GLU A 52 -2.44 -10.40 0.55
N LEU A 53 -1.11 -10.38 0.59
CA LEU A 53 -0.29 -10.57 -0.62
C LEU A 53 -0.55 -11.94 -1.28
N PHE A 54 -0.82 -12.97 -0.49
CA PHE A 54 -1.16 -14.29 -1.03
C PHE A 54 -2.59 -14.34 -1.57
N GLU A 55 -3.56 -13.75 -0.88
CA GLU A 55 -4.97 -13.71 -1.29
C GLU A 55 -5.19 -12.86 -2.55
N GLU A 56 -4.57 -11.69 -2.63
CA GLU A 56 -4.79 -10.75 -3.73
C GLU A 56 -4.03 -11.11 -5.01
N VAL A 57 -2.85 -11.73 -4.90
CA VAL A 57 -1.97 -11.96 -6.07
C VAL A 57 -1.18 -13.27 -6.04
N GLY A 58 -1.36 -14.11 -5.02
CA GLY A 58 -0.74 -15.45 -4.95
C GLY A 58 0.73 -15.49 -4.57
N LEU A 59 1.31 -14.35 -4.21
CA LEU A 59 2.73 -14.26 -3.88
C LEU A 59 2.99 -14.52 -2.40
N ARG A 60 4.14 -15.10 -2.08
CA ARG A 60 4.63 -15.23 -0.71
C ARG A 60 5.88 -14.37 -0.54
N ALA A 61 5.85 -13.43 0.40
CA ALA A 61 7.01 -12.61 0.70
C ALA A 61 8.15 -13.46 1.30
N VAL A 62 9.35 -13.37 0.72
CA VAL A 62 10.56 -14.08 1.18
C VAL A 62 11.53 -13.12 1.86
N LEU A 63 11.78 -11.97 1.24
CA LEU A 63 12.54 -10.86 1.84
C LEU A 63 11.71 -9.60 1.80
N TYR A 64 11.47 -9.03 2.96
CA TYR A 64 10.70 -7.80 3.11
C TYR A 64 11.22 -6.96 4.27
N ARG A 65 10.84 -5.69 4.28
CA ARG A 65 11.16 -4.75 5.36
C ARG A 65 10.05 -3.73 5.56
N PRO A 66 9.85 -3.21 6.78
CA PRO A 66 9.06 -2.01 6.96
C PRO A 66 9.71 -0.82 6.24
N CYS A 67 8.89 0.06 5.68
CA CYS A 67 9.32 1.28 4.98
C CYS A 67 8.47 2.50 5.32
N GLY A 68 7.58 2.42 6.30
CA GLY A 68 6.83 3.59 6.72
C GLY A 68 5.54 3.29 7.44
N LYS A 69 4.87 4.36 7.83
CA LYS A 69 3.52 4.32 8.40
C LYS A 69 2.77 5.60 8.04
N ILE A 70 1.64 5.45 7.35
CA ILE A 70 0.77 6.55 6.97
C ILE A 70 -0.53 6.47 7.76
N ILE A 71 -0.96 7.58 8.31
CA ILE A 71 -2.26 7.71 8.98
C ILE A 71 -3.17 8.52 8.05
N GLY A 72 -4.22 7.89 7.54
CA GLY A 72 -5.27 8.55 6.77
C GLY A 72 -6.38 9.03 7.69
N ASP A 73 -6.65 10.33 7.67
CA ASP A 73 -7.75 10.96 8.41
C ASP A 73 -8.87 11.33 7.44
N PHE A 74 -10.06 10.77 7.61
CA PHE A 74 -11.19 10.98 6.70
C PHE A 74 -12.24 11.89 7.34
N GLN A 75 -12.58 12.97 6.67
CA GLN A 75 -13.67 13.88 7.07
C GLN A 75 -14.90 13.65 6.18
N PRO A 76 -16.12 13.97 6.66
CA PRO A 76 -16.48 14.36 8.02
C PRO A 76 -16.66 13.17 8.97
N SER A 77 -16.43 11.92 8.51
CA SER A 77 -16.68 10.72 9.33
C SER A 77 -15.82 10.66 10.60
N GLY A 78 -14.63 11.28 10.56
CA GLY A 78 -13.66 11.21 11.65
C GLY A 78 -12.95 9.85 11.74
N GLU A 79 -13.14 9.00 10.72
CA GLU A 79 -12.48 7.70 10.65
C GLU A 79 -10.98 7.87 10.41
N GLN A 80 -10.21 6.99 11.04
CA GLN A 80 -8.76 6.94 10.88
C GLN A 80 -8.31 5.55 10.45
N ALA A 81 -7.46 5.51 9.43
CA ALA A 81 -6.79 4.30 8.97
C ALA A 81 -5.28 4.42 9.14
N THR A 82 -4.68 3.51 9.89
CA THR A 82 -3.22 3.42 10.04
C THR A 82 -2.69 2.35 9.09
N VAL A 83 -1.99 2.76 8.04
CA VAL A 83 -1.41 1.87 7.02
C VAL A 83 0.08 1.65 7.32
N HIS A 84 0.45 0.41 7.61
CA HIS A 84 1.84 -0.02 7.80
C HIS A 84 2.44 -0.42 6.46
N LEU A 85 3.51 0.26 6.04
CA LEU A 85 4.10 0.07 4.72
C LEU A 85 5.27 -0.91 4.74
N TYR A 86 5.31 -1.78 3.74
CA TYR A 86 6.39 -2.75 3.53
C TYR A 86 6.92 -2.68 2.10
N ILE A 87 8.21 -2.97 1.92
CA ILE A 87 8.78 -3.35 0.61
C ILE A 87 9.09 -4.84 0.64
N VAL A 88 8.64 -5.56 -0.37
CA VAL A 88 8.99 -6.96 -0.64
C VAL A 88 9.97 -6.99 -1.80
N SER A 89 11.20 -7.41 -1.54
CA SER A 89 12.31 -7.44 -2.53
C SER A 89 12.69 -8.86 -2.96
N ALA A 90 12.11 -9.88 -2.35
CA ALA A 90 12.13 -11.25 -2.85
C ALA A 90 10.81 -11.94 -2.46
N PHE A 91 10.29 -12.77 -3.36
CA PHE A 91 9.03 -13.47 -3.19
C PHE A 91 9.08 -14.84 -3.88
N ALA A 92 8.13 -15.69 -3.54
CA ALA A 92 7.92 -16.98 -4.18
C ALA A 92 6.51 -17.06 -4.80
N GLY A 93 6.41 -17.76 -5.93
CA GLY A 93 5.17 -17.88 -6.72
C GLY A 93 5.18 -16.94 -7.94
N GLU A 94 4.15 -17.09 -8.77
CA GLU A 94 3.90 -16.24 -9.93
C GLU A 94 2.63 -15.41 -9.67
N PRO A 95 2.64 -14.10 -9.97
CA PRO A 95 1.50 -13.26 -9.72
C PRO A 95 0.34 -13.66 -10.63
N HIS A 96 -0.86 -13.79 -10.08
CA HIS A 96 -2.07 -14.09 -10.83
C HIS A 96 -3.24 -13.21 -10.41
N GLU A 97 -4.19 -13.04 -11.33
CA GLU A 97 -5.41 -12.29 -11.06
C GLU A 97 -6.29 -13.03 -10.04
N SER A 98 -6.76 -12.28 -9.05
CA SER A 98 -7.76 -12.71 -8.08
C SER A 98 -9.12 -12.07 -8.39
N ASP A 99 -10.13 -12.34 -7.58
CA ASP A 99 -11.42 -11.65 -7.66
C ASP A 99 -11.28 -10.15 -7.33
N GLU A 100 -10.26 -9.76 -6.57
CA GLU A 100 -10.05 -8.40 -6.07
C GLU A 100 -9.05 -7.57 -6.89
N MET A 101 -7.99 -8.21 -7.40
CA MET A 101 -6.87 -7.51 -8.03
C MET A 101 -6.46 -8.14 -9.36
N ARG A 102 -6.30 -7.30 -10.39
CA ARG A 102 -5.63 -7.70 -11.65
C ARG A 102 -4.17 -7.21 -11.64
N PRO A 103 -3.17 -8.07 -11.43
CA PRO A 103 -1.78 -7.66 -11.28
C PRO A 103 -1.13 -7.28 -12.61
N GLN A 104 -0.25 -6.28 -12.58
CA GLN A 104 0.59 -5.87 -13.70
C GLN A 104 1.91 -5.29 -13.22
N TRP A 105 3.00 -5.67 -13.89
CA TRP A 105 4.31 -5.07 -13.70
C TRP A 105 4.42 -3.72 -14.41
N PHE A 106 4.92 -2.73 -13.69
CA PHE A 106 5.27 -1.41 -14.21
C PHE A 106 6.75 -1.14 -14.00
N SER A 107 7.38 -0.37 -14.88
CA SER A 107 8.71 0.19 -14.60
C SER A 107 8.60 1.17 -13.43
N ALA A 108 9.57 1.16 -12.51
CA ALA A 108 9.62 2.13 -11.42
C ALA A 108 9.70 3.58 -11.91
N ASP A 109 10.22 3.81 -13.12
CA ASP A 109 10.33 5.13 -13.76
C ASP A 109 9.05 5.54 -14.50
N ASN A 110 8.10 4.62 -14.71
CA ASN A 110 6.88 4.86 -15.46
C ASN A 110 5.66 4.22 -14.77
N LEU A 111 5.41 4.67 -13.54
CA LEU A 111 4.25 4.26 -12.76
C LEU A 111 2.98 5.00 -13.24
N PRO A 112 1.81 4.35 -13.19
CA PRO A 112 0.54 4.96 -13.56
C PRO A 112 0.02 5.86 -12.42
N LEU A 113 0.82 6.80 -11.93
CA LEU A 113 0.50 7.63 -10.75
C LEU A 113 -0.86 8.32 -10.89
N ASP A 114 -1.24 8.71 -12.11
CA ASP A 114 -2.53 9.34 -12.41
C ASP A 114 -3.75 8.44 -12.23
N ARG A 115 -3.52 7.13 -12.15
CA ARG A 115 -4.52 6.12 -11.84
C ARG A 115 -4.21 5.42 -10.52
N MET A 116 -3.47 6.06 -9.62
CA MET A 116 -3.29 5.63 -8.23
C MET A 116 -4.05 6.56 -7.29
N TRP A 117 -4.29 6.08 -6.07
CA TRP A 117 -4.84 6.87 -4.97
C TRP A 117 -4.07 8.19 -4.80
N LYS A 118 -4.79 9.30 -4.64
CA LYS A 118 -4.17 10.65 -4.63
C LYS A 118 -3.10 10.81 -3.55
N GLY A 119 -3.33 10.24 -2.37
CA GLY A 119 -2.35 10.25 -1.28
C GLY A 119 -1.08 9.45 -1.60
N ASP A 120 -1.22 8.32 -2.31
CA ASP A 120 -0.10 7.44 -2.65
C ASP A 120 0.92 8.13 -3.54
N ARG A 121 0.45 9.01 -4.45
CA ARG A 121 1.32 9.82 -5.31
C ARG A 121 2.31 10.68 -4.54
N LEU A 122 2.01 11.04 -3.30
CA LEU A 122 2.86 11.90 -2.46
C LEU A 122 4.09 11.16 -1.93
N TRP A 123 4.02 9.83 -1.80
CA TRP A 123 5.04 9.07 -1.09
C TRP A 123 5.57 7.83 -1.83
N PHE A 124 4.81 7.27 -2.76
CA PHE A 124 5.14 5.97 -3.38
C PHE A 124 6.50 5.96 -4.07
N GLN A 125 6.80 6.98 -4.89
CA GLN A 125 8.08 7.11 -5.59
C GLN A 125 9.28 7.24 -4.63
N GLY A 126 9.12 7.98 -3.53
CA GLY A 126 10.20 8.11 -2.53
C GLY A 126 10.48 6.79 -1.80
N VAL A 127 9.44 6.01 -1.52
CA VAL A 127 9.57 4.69 -0.88
C VAL A 127 10.30 3.70 -1.79
N ILE A 128 9.91 3.59 -3.06
CA ILE A 128 10.61 2.70 -4.01
C ILE A 128 12.04 3.17 -4.32
N ALA A 129 12.33 4.48 -4.18
CA ALA A 129 13.68 5.04 -4.24
C ALA A 129 14.53 4.76 -2.98
N GLY A 130 13.97 4.04 -1.99
CA GLY A 130 14.71 3.53 -0.83
C GLY A 130 14.47 4.28 0.47
N LYS A 131 13.70 5.38 0.46
CA LYS A 131 13.37 6.13 1.68
C LYS A 131 12.30 5.42 2.50
N SER A 132 12.15 5.86 3.75
CA SER A 132 10.98 5.56 4.57
C SER A 132 10.13 6.80 4.79
N VAL A 133 8.82 6.63 4.89
CA VAL A 133 7.85 7.74 5.03
C VAL A 133 6.96 7.57 6.25
N TYR A 134 6.72 8.66 6.97
CA TYR A 134 5.85 8.66 8.15
C TYR A 134 5.00 9.91 8.20
N GLY A 135 3.73 9.78 8.58
CA GLY A 135 2.90 10.93 8.91
C GLY A 135 1.44 10.79 8.51
N HIS A 136 0.80 11.93 8.31
CA HIS A 136 -0.64 12.03 8.11
C HIS A 136 -1.01 12.50 6.71
N ILE A 137 -2.11 11.97 6.18
CA ILE A 137 -2.79 12.49 5.00
C ILE A 137 -4.24 12.70 5.37
N HIS A 138 -4.74 13.91 5.12
CA HIS A 138 -6.10 14.32 5.42
C HIS A 138 -6.94 14.31 4.14
N TYR A 139 -8.11 13.71 4.22
CA TYR A 139 -9.04 13.56 3.10
C TYR A 139 -10.42 14.17 3.41
N ALA A 140 -11.05 14.78 2.40
CA ALA A 140 -12.39 15.37 2.48
C ALA A 140 -13.51 14.34 2.34
N ASP A 141 -13.17 13.19 1.76
CA ASP A 141 -13.96 11.97 1.68
C ASP A 141 -13.00 10.80 1.39
N GLU A 142 -13.52 9.66 0.91
CA GLU A 142 -12.73 8.47 0.60
C GLU A 142 -11.70 8.64 -0.53
N ARG A 143 -11.72 9.73 -1.30
CA ARG A 143 -10.86 9.92 -2.50
C ARG A 143 -10.29 11.33 -2.66
N GLU A 144 -10.80 12.32 -1.95
CA GLU A 144 -10.38 13.71 -2.12
C GLU A 144 -9.31 14.11 -1.10
N PHE A 145 -8.06 14.21 -1.57
CA PHE A 145 -6.94 14.74 -0.81
C PHE A 145 -7.17 16.22 -0.42
N ILE A 146 -6.94 16.56 0.85
CA ILE A 146 -6.92 17.95 1.35
C ILE A 146 -5.49 18.41 1.58
N SER A 147 -4.77 17.72 2.46
CA SER A 147 -3.45 18.12 2.92
C SER A 147 -2.69 16.94 3.51
N SER A 148 -1.38 17.09 3.71
CA SER A 148 -0.55 16.06 4.33
C SER A 148 0.57 16.68 5.16
N ASN A 149 0.99 15.94 6.18
CA ASN A 149 2.23 16.18 6.91
C ASN A 149 3.05 14.89 6.89
N LEU A 150 3.94 14.78 5.91
CA LEU A 150 4.81 13.62 5.71
C LEU A 150 6.25 13.98 6.04
N THR A 151 6.90 13.09 6.78
CA THR A 151 8.31 13.14 7.12
C THR A 151 9.04 11.97 6.47
N TRP A 152 10.27 12.22 6.05
CA TRP A 152 11.11 11.27 5.34
C TRP A 152 12.31 10.90 6.18
N VAL A 153 12.64 9.60 6.19
CA VAL A 153 13.85 9.08 6.81
C VAL A 153 14.68 8.43 5.72
N ASP A 154 15.88 8.97 5.52
CA ASP A 154 16.88 8.36 4.65
C ASP A 154 17.45 7.10 5.32
N LYS A 155 17.81 6.13 4.48
CA LYS A 155 18.45 4.89 4.92
C LYS A 155 19.95 5.04 5.11
#